data_AF-A0A519Y5T7-F1
#
_entry.id   AF-A0A519Y5T7-F1
#
_cell.length_a   1.000
_cell.length_b   1.000
_cell.length_c   1.000
_cell.angle_alpha   90.00
_cell.angle_beta   90.00
_cell.angle_gamma   90.00
#
_symmetry.space_group_name_H-M   'P 1'
#
loop_
_entity.id
_entity.type
_entity.pdbx_description
1 polymer ?
#
loop_
_entity_poly.entity_id
_entity_poly.type
_entity_poly.pdbx_seq_one_letter_code
_entity_poly.pdbx_strand_id
1 'polypeptide(L)' 'MRKSAIIGLITIALCIGFLVSLNADTDTYSNFAEASTSNKEEHVMGNWEKSKGTYYDAVKDPNHFA' A
#
# COMPACT_ATOMS: atom_id res chain seq x y z
N MET A 1 4.93 4.42 -43.11
CA MET A 1 4.04 4.32 -41.92
C MET A 1 3.11 5.52 -41.92
N ARG A 2 1.79 5.32 -41.77
CA ARG A 2 0.86 6.46 -41.69
C ARG A 2 1.17 7.21 -40.39
N LYS A 3 1.36 8.54 -40.47
CA LYS A 3 1.72 9.37 -39.29
C LYS A 3 0.74 9.18 -38.12
N SER A 4 -0.52 8.82 -38.41
CA SER A 4 -1.53 8.46 -37.43
C SER A 4 -1.16 7.25 -36.56
N ALA A 5 -0.50 6.23 -37.13
CA ALA A 5 -0.07 5.06 -36.38
C ALA A 5 1.03 5.38 -35.37
N ILE A 6 1.91 6.33 -35.70
CA ILE A 6 2.96 6.81 -34.80
C ILE A 6 2.35 7.56 -33.62
N ILE A 7 1.37 8.42 -33.87
CA ILE A 7 0.66 9.16 -32.82
C ILE A 7 -0.04 8.18 -31.86
N GLY A 8 -0.74 7.17 -32.39
CA GLY A 8 -1.40 6.15 -31.56
C GLY A 8 -0.42 5.36 -30.68
N LEU A 9 0.75 5.00 -31.23
CA LEU A 9 1.80 4.31 -30.48
C LEU A 9 2.36 5.15 -29.33
N ILE A 10 2.57 6.45 -29.57
CA ILE A 10 3.04 7.38 -28.53
C ILE A 10 2.00 7.52 -27.42
N THR A 11 0.71 7.64 -27.77
CA THR A 11 -0.38 7.73 -26.78
C THR A 11 -0.43 6.49 -25.90
N ILE A 12 -0.30 5.29 -26.47
CA ILE A 12 -0.29 4.04 -25.70
C ILE A 12 0.89 4.01 -24.72
N ALA A 13 2.09 4.40 -25.18
CA ALA A 13 3.27 4.46 -24.32
C ALA A 13 3.09 5.43 -23.14
N LEU A 14 2.46 6.59 -23.39
CA LEU A 14 2.14 7.57 -22.34
C LEU A 14 1.13 7.01 -21.34
N CYS A 15 0.08 6.33 -21.79
CA CYS A 15 -0.90 5.70 -20.91
C CYS A 15 -0.26 4.64 -20.01
N ILE A 16 0.65 3.81 -20.54
CA ILE A 16 1.37 2.81 -19.76
C ILE A 16 2.25 3.49 -18.71
N GLY A 17 3.02 4.50 -19.10
CA GLY A 17 3.84 5.27 -18.17
C GLY A 17 3.03 5.90 -17.03
N PHE A 18 1.85 6.43 -17.35
CA PHE A 18 0.92 7.01 -16.38
C PHE A 18 0.34 5.96 -15.41
N LEU A 19 -0.06 4.79 -15.90
CA LEU A 19 -0.57 3.71 -15.04
C LEU A 19 0.51 3.20 -14.08
N VAL A 20 1.77 3.13 -14.53
CA VAL A 20 2.90 2.75 -13.69
C VAL A 20 3.17 3.80 -12.62
N SER A 21 3.10 5.10 -12.94
CA SER A 21 3.27 6.16 -11.94
C SER A 21 2.17 6.15 -10.87
N LEU A 22 0.93 5.80 -11.23
CA LEU A 22 -0.16 5.70 -10.26
C LEU A 22 0.05 4.54 -9.26
N ASN A 23 0.72 3.45 -9.65
CA ASN A 23 1.01 2.34 -8.73
C ASN A 23 2.16 2.65 -7.75
N ALA A 24 2.91 3.74 -7.97
CA ALA A 24 4.03 4.10 -7.11
C ALA A 24 3.58 4.82 -5.82
N ASP A 25 2.50 5.59 -5.88
CA ASP A 25 2.02 6.48 -4.82
C ASP A 25 0.74 5.99 -4.12
N THR A 26 0.25 4.77 -4.41
CA THR A 26 -0.92 4.24 -3.70
C THR A 26 -0.51 3.70 -2.33
N ASP A 27 -1.06 4.29 -1.27
CA ASP A 27 -1.01 3.75 0.09
C ASP A 27 -1.43 2.27 0.04
N THR A 28 -0.44 1.39 0.22
CA THR A 28 -0.65 -0.03 0.05
C THR A 28 -1.14 -0.60 1.37
N TYR A 29 -2.33 -1.21 1.32
CA TYR A 29 -2.85 -1.97 2.44
C TYR A 29 -2.14 -3.32 2.45
N SER A 30 -1.30 -3.54 3.45
CA SER A 30 -0.52 -4.77 3.58
C SER A 30 -0.87 -5.52 4.86
N ASN A 31 -0.44 -6.77 4.97
CA ASN A 31 -0.56 -7.55 6.21
C ASN A 31 0.75 -7.44 7.01
N PHE A 32 0.69 -7.81 8.30
CA PHE A 32 1.86 -7.69 9.20
C PHE A 32 3.11 -8.44 8.71
N ALA A 33 2.94 -9.56 7.99
CA ALA A 33 4.07 -10.35 7.49
C ALA A 33 4.79 -9.63 6.34
N GLU A 34 4.04 -9.12 5.37
CA GLU A 34 4.58 -8.36 4.24
C GLU A 34 5.14 -7.00 4.67
N ALA A 35 4.40 -6.26 5.50
CA ALA A 35 4.83 -4.96 6.03
C ALA A 35 6.11 -5.06 6.86
N SER A 36 6.33 -6.15 7.59
CA SER A 36 7.58 -6.36 8.35
C SER A 36 8.84 -6.45 7.48
N THR A 37 8.67 -6.76 6.20
CA THR A 37 9.76 -6.90 5.23
C THR A 37 9.91 -5.68 4.32
N SER A 38 8.92 -4.77 4.34
CA SER A 38 8.91 -3.54 3.55
C SER A 38 9.57 -2.40 4.35
N ASN A 39 10.32 -1.53 3.66
CA ASN A 39 10.85 -0.28 4.21
C ASN A 39 9.95 0.93 3.90
N LYS A 40 8.71 0.68 3.43
CA LYS A 40 7.73 1.71 3.11
C LYS A 40 6.74 1.87 4.25
N GLU A 41 6.09 3.04 4.28
CA GLU A 41 4.93 3.24 5.15
C GLU A 41 3.75 2.46 4.57
N GLU A 42 3.27 1.46 5.31
CA GLU A 42 2.23 0.52 4.88
C GLU A 42 1.08 0.58 5.87
N HIS A 43 -0.16 0.67 5.38
CA HIS A 43 -1.34 0.64 6.24
C HIS A 43 -1.70 -0.81 6.54
N VAL A 44 -1.33 -1.28 7.73
CA VAL A 44 -1.47 -2.69 8.06
C VAL A 44 -2.88 -3.02 8.55
N MET A 45 -3.51 -4.00 7.90
CA MET A 45 -4.77 -4.59 8.36
C MET A 45 -4.55 -6.05 8.75
N GLY A 46 -5.14 -6.47 9.87
CA GLY A 46 -5.11 -7.86 10.30
C GLY A 46 -6.21 -8.18 11.31
N ASN A 47 -6.33 -9.46 11.63
CA ASN A 47 -7.34 -9.95 12.55
C ASN A 47 -6.80 -10.00 13.98
N TRP A 48 -7.66 -9.66 14.94
CA TRP A 48 -7.33 -9.75 16.36
C TRP A 48 -7.20 -11.21 16.83
N GLU A 49 -6.05 -11.56 17.39
CA GLU A 49 -5.80 -12.88 17.98
C GLU A 49 -6.43 -12.97 19.38
N LYS A 50 -7.69 -13.41 19.43
CA LYS A 50 -8.50 -13.42 20.67
C LYS A 50 -7.91 -14.28 21.78
N SER A 51 -7.03 -15.24 21.46
CA SER A 51 -6.37 -16.08 22.45
C SER A 51 -5.33 -15.33 23.30
N LYS A 52 -4.79 -14.20 22.80
CA LYS A 52 -3.80 -13.41 23.52
C LYS A 52 -4.40 -12.39 24.50
N GLY A 53 -5.73 -12.23 24.50
CA GLY A 53 -6.44 -11.24 25.32
C GLY A 53 -6.23 -9.80 24.83
N THR A 54 -6.78 -8.84 25.57
CA THR A 54 -6.59 -7.39 25.37
C THR A 54 -5.70 -6.83 26.47
N TYR A 55 -4.61 -6.16 26.08
CA TYR A 55 -3.71 -5.47 27.00
C TYR A 55 -3.95 -3.97 26.94
N TYR A 56 -4.42 -3.42 28.07
CA TYR A 56 -4.62 -1.99 28.27
C TYR A 56 -4.18 -1.61 29.69
N ASP A 57 -3.28 -0.64 29.80
CA ASP A 57 -2.80 -0.12 31.08
C ASP A 57 -2.78 1.41 31.03
N ALA A 58 -3.82 2.02 31.60
CA ALA A 58 -3.97 3.48 31.62
C ALA A 58 -2.88 4.22 32.42
N VAL A 59 -2.20 3.53 33.35
CA VAL A 59 -1.13 4.13 34.16
C VAL A 59 0.18 4.14 33.38
N LYS A 60 0.40 3.10 32.55
CA LYS A 60 1.61 2.96 31.74
C LYS A 60 1.52 3.70 30.41
N ASP A 61 0.44 3.50 29.66
CA ASP A 61 0.16 4.24 28.43
C ASP A 61 -1.36 4.21 28.12
N PRO A 62 -2.08 5.30 28.38
CA PRO A 62 -3.52 5.37 28.13
C PRO A 62 -3.91 5.33 26.65
N ASN A 63 -2.95 5.46 25.72
CA ASN A 63 -3.18 5.41 24.27
C ASN A 63 -2.81 4.04 23.66
N HIS A 64 -2.29 3.10 24.44
CA HIS A 64 -1.86 1.79 23.94
C HIS A 64 -2.93 0.72 24.19
N PHE A 65 -3.52 0.21 23.10
CA PHE A 65 -4.47 -0.90 23.10
C PHE A 65 -3.99 -1.97 22.12
N ALA A 66 -3.65 -3.16 22.61
CA ALA A 66 -3.04 -4.25 21.84
C ALA A 66 -3.46 -5.65 22.28
#